data_AF-A0A9X1NGM1-F1
#
_entry.id   AF-A0A9X1NGM1-F1
#
_cell.length_a   1.000
_cell.length_b   1.000
_cell.length_c   1.000
_cell.angle_alpha   90.00
_cell.angle_beta   90.00
_cell.angle_gamma   90.00
#
_symmetry.space_group_name_H-M   'P 1'
#
loop_
_entity.id
_entity.type
_entity.pdbx_description
1 polymer ?
#
loop_
_entity_poly.entity_id
_entity_poly.type
_entity_poly.pdbx_seq_one_letter_code
_entity_poly.pdbx_strand_id
1 'polypeptide(L)'
;MAKAQGTVLEVAGHEVTVTHPDKMVFPEAGHPAGGVGVTKLDLVQYYLAVAEGALRGVSGRPMVLKRFVKGIDEEAFFQKRAPSNRPSFVEVAELKYASGRSAEEAVIRDAAGLAWIVNLGCIDLNPHPVLAEDLDKPDELRIDLDPMPGVEWAQIVEVAFVARQVLAEHGLVGWPKTSGSRGFHIYARVDPTRPYKDLRLAAETVAREVENRVPELATARWWKEERGSQVFVDFNQNAKDRTIASAWSVRAVADARVSTPLRWDEVAHCRMEELTLATVTRRYTEQGDPWEGIGEQPGTLDALLALAKELGPAEKPPKGVGRRQSTMPLIEIAKTKTKPEALEWLEVWKAKYPDVAAKLEPVDVLVDGMRGRSSLWYRIRINLQHVPEAERPPQEELLADYNPWAGMTWNQEN
;
A
#
# COMPACT_ATOMS: atom_id res chain seq x y z
N MET A 1 24.03 -17.32 -26.28
CA MET A 1 23.84 -17.58 -24.83
C MET A 1 22.81 -18.69 -24.70
N ALA A 2 23.14 -19.76 -23.97
CA ALA A 2 22.19 -20.85 -23.76
C ALA A 2 20.93 -20.28 -23.09
N LYS A 3 19.74 -20.62 -23.61
CA LYS A 3 18.46 -20.24 -23.02
C LYS A 3 18.44 -20.86 -21.62
N ALA A 4 18.45 -20.07 -20.56
CA ALA A 4 18.33 -20.61 -19.19
C ALA A 4 17.09 -21.52 -19.16
N GLN A 5 17.30 -22.80 -18.85
CA GLN A 5 16.22 -23.77 -18.80
C GLN A 5 15.25 -23.33 -17.69
N GLY A 6 13.98 -23.19 -18.04
CA GLY A 6 12.95 -22.95 -17.03
C GLY A 6 12.77 -24.18 -16.15
N THR A 7 12.30 -23.98 -14.93
CA THR A 7 11.89 -25.06 -14.02
C THR A 7 10.39 -25.23 -14.12
N VAL A 8 9.92 -26.46 -14.35
CA VAL A 8 8.48 -26.79 -14.33
C VAL A 8 8.12 -27.28 -12.94
N LEU A 9 7.06 -26.72 -12.37
CA LEU A 9 6.50 -27.11 -11.08
C LEU A 9 5.09 -27.66 -11.28
N GLU A 10 4.77 -28.77 -10.62
CA GLU A 10 3.40 -29.28 -10.51
C GLU A 10 2.77 -28.72 -9.24
N VAL A 11 1.81 -27.82 -9.38
CA VAL A 11 1.19 -27.09 -8.26
C VAL A 11 -0.31 -27.10 -8.44
N ALA A 12 -1.06 -27.53 -7.42
CA ALA A 12 -2.53 -27.58 -7.44
C ALA A 12 -3.12 -28.29 -8.69
N GLY A 13 -2.41 -29.29 -9.24
CA GLY A 13 -2.84 -30.00 -10.46
C GLY A 13 -2.54 -29.28 -11.77
N HIS A 14 -1.69 -28.25 -11.74
CA HIS A 14 -1.28 -27.47 -12.90
C HIS A 14 0.25 -27.43 -13.06
N GLU A 15 0.72 -27.55 -14.30
CA GLU A 15 2.11 -27.26 -14.66
C GLU A 15 2.35 -25.73 -14.70
N VAL A 16 3.28 -25.26 -13.88
CA VAL A 16 3.72 -23.86 -13.84
C VAL A 16 5.21 -23.78 -14.21
N THR A 17 5.51 -23.21 -15.39
CA THR A 17 6.88 -22.99 -15.84
C THR A 17 7.47 -21.69 -15.26
N VAL A 18 8.39 -21.82 -14.31
CA VAL A 18 9.23 -20.73 -13.80
C VAL A 18 10.39 -20.49 -14.77
N THR A 19 10.34 -19.38 -15.50
CA THR A 19 11.44 -19.00 -16.42
C THR A 19 12.59 -18.37 -15.64
N HIS A 20 13.83 -18.31 -16.10
CA HIS A 20 14.94 -17.61 -15.39
C HIS A 20 14.95 -17.82 -13.85
N PRO A 21 14.90 -19.08 -13.36
CA PRO A 21 14.73 -19.39 -11.94
C PRO A 21 15.84 -18.75 -11.08
N ASP A 22 17.07 -18.78 -11.56
CA ASP A 22 18.26 -18.25 -10.86
C ASP A 22 18.38 -16.72 -10.90
N LYS A 23 17.41 -16.02 -11.48
CA LYS A 23 17.44 -14.56 -11.52
C LYS A 23 17.40 -14.02 -10.10
N MET A 24 18.42 -13.24 -9.74
CA MET A 24 18.46 -12.55 -8.46
C MET A 24 17.35 -11.49 -8.39
N VAL A 25 16.53 -11.56 -7.34
CA VAL A 25 15.46 -10.59 -7.07
C VAL A 25 15.85 -9.68 -5.90
N PHE A 26 16.41 -10.26 -4.84
CA PHE A 26 16.92 -9.53 -3.68
C PHE A 26 18.37 -9.93 -3.41
N PRO A 27 19.37 -9.16 -3.91
CA PRO A 27 20.79 -9.51 -3.73
C PRO A 27 21.26 -9.50 -2.27
N GLU A 28 20.68 -8.63 -1.43
CA GLU A 28 21.13 -8.39 -0.05
C GLU A 28 20.31 -9.15 1.01
N ALA A 29 19.14 -9.68 0.64
CA ALA A 29 18.26 -10.36 1.58
C ALA A 29 18.87 -11.69 2.07
N GLY A 30 18.63 -12.02 3.34
CA GLY A 30 18.98 -13.33 3.88
C GLY A 30 18.22 -14.46 3.18
N HIS A 31 18.91 -15.55 2.89
CA HIS A 31 18.34 -16.70 2.18
C HIS A 31 17.73 -17.73 3.17
N PRO A 32 16.58 -18.36 2.88
CA PRO A 32 15.93 -19.33 3.78
C PRO A 32 16.82 -20.52 4.18
N ALA A 33 17.69 -20.98 3.28
CA ALA A 33 18.64 -22.07 3.53
C ALA A 33 19.99 -21.61 4.14
N GLY A 34 20.09 -20.34 4.55
CA GLY A 34 21.35 -19.70 4.99
C GLY A 34 22.08 -19.02 3.83
N GLY A 35 22.87 -17.98 4.15
CA GLY A 35 23.55 -17.13 3.17
C GLY A 35 22.74 -15.88 2.78
N VAL A 36 23.11 -15.25 1.67
CA VAL A 36 22.50 -14.02 1.13
C VAL A 36 22.12 -14.20 -0.33
N GLY A 37 21.11 -13.45 -0.77
CA GLY A 37 20.56 -13.51 -2.11
C GLY A 37 19.31 -14.36 -2.19
N VAL A 38 18.21 -13.77 -2.69
CA VAL A 38 16.96 -14.49 -2.97
C VAL A 38 16.70 -14.43 -4.47
N THR A 39 16.62 -15.61 -5.09
CA THR A 39 16.31 -15.77 -6.50
C THR A 39 14.81 -15.75 -6.75
N LYS A 40 14.43 -15.74 -8.04
CA LYS A 40 13.02 -15.81 -8.42
C LYS A 40 12.39 -17.15 -8.03
N LEU A 41 13.13 -18.24 -8.15
CA LEU A 41 12.62 -19.55 -7.73
C LEU A 41 12.39 -19.60 -6.21
N ASP A 42 13.29 -19.01 -5.42
CA ASP A 42 13.13 -18.93 -3.96
C ASP A 42 11.88 -18.13 -3.58
N LEU A 43 11.62 -17.02 -4.29
CA LEU A 43 10.41 -16.22 -4.07
C LEU A 43 9.14 -17.00 -4.43
N VAL A 44 9.15 -17.79 -5.51
CA VAL A 44 8.03 -18.69 -5.86
C VAL A 44 7.84 -19.73 -4.76
N GLN A 45 8.92 -20.37 -4.30
CA GLN A 45 8.87 -21.39 -3.25
C GLN A 45 8.38 -20.83 -1.91
N TYR A 46 8.76 -19.61 -1.55
CA TYR A 46 8.21 -18.90 -0.40
C TYR A 46 6.69 -18.82 -0.47
N TYR A 47 6.15 -18.31 -1.59
CA TYR A 47 4.70 -18.16 -1.74
C TYR A 47 3.96 -19.50 -1.78
N LEU A 48 4.61 -20.56 -2.27
CA LEU A 48 4.07 -21.92 -2.18
C LEU A 48 4.06 -22.43 -0.73
N ALA A 49 5.09 -22.14 0.05
CA ALA A 49 5.19 -22.54 1.46
C ALA A 49 4.12 -21.87 2.34
N VAL A 50 3.77 -20.61 2.04
CA VAL A 50 2.72 -19.85 2.76
C VAL A 50 1.39 -19.79 2.00
N ALA A 51 1.20 -20.65 1.00
CA ALA A 51 0.11 -20.52 0.03
C ALA A 51 -1.27 -20.46 0.68
N GLU A 52 -1.54 -21.31 1.68
CA GLU A 52 -2.84 -21.33 2.35
C GLU A 52 -3.17 -19.98 3.01
N GLY A 53 -2.26 -19.42 3.82
CA GLY A 53 -2.43 -18.11 4.43
C GLY A 53 -2.44 -16.96 3.41
N ALA A 54 -1.57 -16.99 2.40
CA ALA A 54 -1.56 -15.98 1.35
C ALA A 54 -2.89 -15.96 0.57
N LEU A 55 -3.45 -17.14 0.27
CA LEU A 55 -4.73 -17.30 -0.41
C LEU A 55 -5.92 -16.81 0.43
N ARG A 56 -5.91 -16.89 1.76
CA ARG A 56 -6.96 -16.25 2.59
C ARG A 56 -7.09 -14.75 2.34
N GLY A 57 -5.97 -14.10 1.96
CA GLY A 57 -5.93 -12.67 1.66
C GLY A 57 -6.24 -12.32 0.19
N VAL A 58 -6.05 -13.23 -0.77
CA VAL A 58 -6.13 -12.90 -2.21
C VAL A 58 -7.08 -13.76 -3.03
N SER A 59 -7.50 -14.92 -2.53
CA SER A 59 -8.28 -15.87 -3.32
C SER A 59 -9.62 -15.28 -3.75
N GLY A 60 -9.94 -15.42 -5.03
CA GLY A 60 -11.16 -14.89 -5.64
C GLY A 60 -11.17 -13.37 -5.81
N ARG A 61 -10.10 -12.66 -5.45
CA ARG A 61 -10.04 -11.19 -5.56
C ARG A 61 -9.34 -10.76 -6.84
N PRO A 62 -9.88 -9.79 -7.61
CA PRO A 62 -9.11 -9.16 -8.67
C PRO A 62 -7.92 -8.40 -8.10
N MET A 63 -6.79 -8.42 -8.81
CA MET A 63 -5.53 -7.87 -8.32
C MET A 63 -4.84 -6.96 -9.34
N VAL A 64 -4.30 -5.85 -8.83
CA VAL A 64 -3.30 -5.06 -9.56
C VAL A 64 -1.94 -5.73 -9.39
N LEU A 65 -1.30 -6.10 -10.50
CA LEU A 65 0.03 -6.69 -10.46
C LEU A 65 1.09 -5.60 -10.49
N LYS A 66 1.86 -5.45 -9.41
CA LYS A 66 3.00 -4.56 -9.35
C LYS A 66 4.27 -5.36 -9.58
N ARG A 67 4.83 -5.23 -10.79
CA ARG A 67 5.82 -6.14 -11.34
C ARG A 67 7.22 -5.53 -11.35
N PHE A 68 8.16 -6.23 -10.75
CA PHE A 68 9.59 -5.88 -10.68
C PHE A 68 10.37 -6.72 -11.68
N VAL A 69 10.03 -6.57 -12.96
CA VAL A 69 10.54 -7.44 -14.03
C VAL A 69 12.07 -7.37 -14.15
N LYS A 70 12.67 -6.23 -13.83
CA LYS A 70 14.13 -6.02 -13.86
C LYS A 70 14.83 -6.25 -12.52
N GLY A 71 14.10 -6.32 -11.41
CA GLY A 71 14.64 -6.33 -10.05
C GLY A 71 13.98 -5.23 -9.21
N ILE A 72 14.26 -5.22 -7.90
CA ILE A 72 13.66 -4.25 -6.96
C ILE A 72 14.29 -2.85 -7.03
N ASP A 73 15.51 -2.75 -7.57
CA ASP A 73 16.24 -1.48 -7.72
C ASP A 73 15.74 -0.63 -8.91
N GLU A 74 14.82 -1.19 -9.70
CA GLU A 74 14.23 -0.57 -10.88
C GLU A 74 12.75 -0.23 -10.61
N GLU A 75 12.25 0.80 -11.30
CA GLU A 75 10.86 1.23 -11.17
C GLU A 75 9.89 0.09 -11.52
N ALA A 76 8.88 -0.10 -10.67
CA ALA A 76 7.89 -1.15 -10.85
C ALA A 76 6.93 -0.83 -12.01
N PHE A 77 6.50 -1.87 -12.72
CA PHE A 77 5.43 -1.78 -13.70
C PHE A 77 4.09 -2.16 -13.08
N PHE A 78 3.14 -1.24 -13.05
CA PHE A 78 1.78 -1.52 -12.59
C PHE A 78 0.90 -2.02 -13.73
N GLN A 79 0.46 -3.27 -13.62
CA GLN A 79 -0.38 -3.93 -14.60
C GLN A 79 -1.74 -4.24 -13.98
N LYS A 80 -2.76 -3.49 -14.40
CA LYS A 80 -4.16 -3.79 -14.06
C LYS A 80 -4.73 -4.88 -14.96
N ARG A 81 -4.64 -4.68 -16.28
CA ARG A 81 -5.14 -5.65 -17.27
C ARG A 81 -4.24 -6.90 -17.29
N ALA A 82 -4.82 -8.06 -17.02
CA ALA A 82 -4.15 -9.35 -17.11
C ALA A 82 -3.55 -9.58 -18.51
N PRO A 83 -2.40 -10.28 -18.62
CA PRO A 83 -1.86 -10.69 -19.91
C PRO A 83 -2.87 -11.50 -20.74
N SER A 84 -2.91 -11.28 -22.05
CA SER A 84 -3.77 -12.06 -22.95
C SER A 84 -3.34 -13.53 -23.04
N ASN A 85 -2.03 -13.79 -22.96
CA ASN A 85 -1.42 -15.12 -22.97
C ASN A 85 -1.28 -15.73 -21.56
N ARG A 86 -2.33 -15.63 -20.73
CA ARG A 86 -2.35 -16.24 -19.39
C ARG A 86 -2.75 -17.74 -19.46
N PRO A 87 -2.36 -18.56 -18.48
CA PRO A 87 -2.87 -19.92 -18.34
C PRO A 87 -4.39 -19.95 -18.17
N SER A 88 -5.04 -21.03 -18.63
CA SER A 88 -6.51 -21.17 -18.57
C SER A 88 -7.08 -21.20 -17.16
N PHE A 89 -6.27 -21.61 -16.16
CA PHE A 89 -6.66 -21.62 -14.75
C PHE A 89 -6.59 -20.24 -14.08
N VAL A 90 -6.11 -19.20 -14.80
CA VAL A 90 -6.12 -17.82 -14.30
C VAL A 90 -7.35 -17.09 -14.84
N GLU A 91 -8.32 -16.91 -13.96
CA GLU A 91 -9.53 -16.14 -14.21
C GLU A 91 -9.26 -14.64 -14.28
N VAL A 92 -10.25 -13.89 -14.79
CA VAL A 92 -10.23 -12.43 -14.78
C VAL A 92 -11.59 -11.88 -14.37
N ALA A 93 -11.58 -10.70 -13.74
CA ALA A 93 -12.79 -9.94 -13.45
C ALA A 93 -12.67 -8.52 -14.04
N GLU A 94 -13.72 -8.04 -14.71
CA GLU A 94 -13.71 -6.72 -15.33
C GLU A 94 -14.05 -5.62 -14.33
N LEU A 95 -13.04 -4.88 -13.89
CA LEU A 95 -13.22 -3.73 -13.01
C LEU A 95 -13.45 -2.45 -13.82
N LYS A 96 -14.54 -1.73 -13.51
CA LYS A 96 -14.86 -0.41 -14.09
C LYS A 96 -14.38 0.72 -13.18
N TYR A 97 -13.62 1.65 -13.76
CA TYR A 97 -13.03 2.80 -13.06
C TYR A 97 -13.91 4.03 -13.16
N ALA A 98 -13.72 4.97 -12.24
CA ALA A 98 -14.39 6.28 -12.26
C ALA A 98 -14.15 7.07 -13.55
N SER A 99 -13.07 6.80 -14.27
CA SER A 99 -12.77 7.43 -15.56
C SER A 99 -13.60 6.89 -16.74
N GLY A 100 -14.54 5.95 -16.50
CA GLY A 100 -15.30 5.27 -17.55
C GLY A 100 -14.54 4.14 -18.29
N ARG A 101 -13.26 3.93 -17.96
CA ARG A 101 -12.46 2.82 -18.53
C ARG A 101 -12.70 1.54 -17.72
N SER A 102 -12.33 0.39 -18.30
CA SER A 102 -12.30 -0.89 -17.61
C SER A 102 -11.00 -1.67 -17.84
N ALA A 103 -10.73 -2.62 -16.96
CA ALA A 103 -9.68 -3.62 -17.16
C ALA A 103 -10.12 -4.97 -16.59
N GLU A 104 -9.85 -6.03 -17.35
CA GLU A 104 -9.90 -7.41 -16.86
C GLU A 104 -8.67 -7.66 -16.01
N GLU A 105 -8.83 -7.63 -14.68
CA GLU A 105 -7.75 -7.89 -13.73
C GLU A 105 -7.66 -9.38 -13.41
N ALA A 106 -6.46 -9.87 -13.12
CA ALA A 106 -6.24 -11.28 -12.79
C ALA A 106 -6.91 -11.64 -11.47
N VAL A 107 -7.57 -12.80 -11.43
CA VAL A 107 -8.19 -13.39 -10.23
C VAL A 107 -7.45 -14.68 -9.92
N ILE A 108 -6.88 -14.76 -8.73
CA ILE A 108 -6.09 -15.90 -8.27
C ILE A 108 -6.97 -16.73 -7.33
N ARG A 109 -7.03 -18.05 -7.51
CA ARG A 109 -7.85 -18.95 -6.66
C ARG A 109 -7.04 -20.02 -5.93
N ASP A 110 -5.85 -20.33 -6.40
CA ASP A 110 -5.02 -21.42 -5.90
C ASP A 110 -3.52 -21.08 -5.91
N ALA A 111 -2.72 -22.04 -5.43
CA ALA A 111 -1.27 -21.92 -5.34
C ALA A 111 -0.59 -21.85 -6.72
N ALA A 112 -1.19 -22.42 -7.78
CA ALA A 112 -0.66 -22.33 -9.13
C ALA A 112 -0.76 -20.91 -9.68
N GLY A 113 -1.90 -20.25 -9.45
CA GLY A 113 -2.10 -18.84 -9.76
C GLY A 113 -1.14 -17.93 -9.00
N LEU A 114 -0.87 -18.21 -7.72
CA LEU A 114 0.16 -17.50 -6.95
C LEU A 114 1.56 -17.66 -7.57
N ALA A 115 1.99 -18.90 -7.83
CA ALA A 115 3.29 -19.15 -8.46
C ALA A 115 3.41 -18.47 -9.83
N TRP A 116 2.32 -18.43 -10.61
CA TRP A 116 2.28 -17.76 -11.90
C TRP A 116 2.48 -16.24 -11.79
N ILE A 117 1.75 -15.53 -10.92
CA ILE A 117 1.94 -14.06 -10.79
C ILE A 117 3.33 -13.71 -10.26
N VAL A 118 3.89 -14.52 -9.37
CA VAL A 118 5.24 -14.31 -8.83
C VAL A 118 6.28 -14.52 -9.92
N ASN A 119 6.12 -15.55 -10.77
CA ASN A 119 6.98 -15.78 -11.93
C ASN A 119 6.94 -14.62 -12.94
N LEU A 120 5.83 -13.89 -13.04
CA LEU A 120 5.72 -12.65 -13.82
C LEU A 120 6.47 -11.45 -13.19
N GLY A 121 7.03 -11.63 -11.99
CA GLY A 121 7.73 -10.60 -11.22
C GLY A 121 6.82 -9.81 -10.27
N CYS A 122 5.61 -10.29 -9.98
CA CYS A 122 4.75 -9.67 -8.96
C CYS A 122 5.29 -10.03 -7.58
N ILE A 123 5.93 -9.08 -6.91
CA ILE A 123 6.54 -9.32 -5.58
C ILE A 123 5.51 -9.10 -4.48
N ASP A 124 4.80 -7.97 -4.47
CA ASP A 124 3.72 -7.70 -3.52
C ASP A 124 2.34 -8.04 -4.12
N LEU A 125 1.46 -8.63 -3.30
CA LEU A 125 0.12 -9.03 -3.73
C LEU A 125 -0.86 -7.90 -3.42
N ASN A 126 -1.52 -7.31 -4.42
CA ASN A 126 -2.35 -6.12 -4.23
C ASN A 126 -3.82 -6.36 -4.67
N PRO A 127 -4.62 -7.10 -3.88
CA PRO A 127 -6.04 -7.34 -4.17
C PRO A 127 -6.94 -6.15 -3.85
N HIS A 128 -8.01 -5.99 -4.62
CA HIS A 128 -9.15 -5.17 -4.20
C HIS A 128 -9.88 -5.83 -3.02
N PRO A 129 -10.57 -5.05 -2.15
CA PRO A 129 -11.32 -5.59 -1.01
C PRO A 129 -12.66 -6.20 -1.41
N VAL A 130 -12.76 -6.78 -2.62
CA VAL A 130 -13.97 -7.40 -3.19
C VAL A 130 -13.64 -8.77 -3.76
N LEU A 131 -14.65 -9.61 -3.88
CA LEU A 131 -14.58 -10.87 -4.62
C LEU A 131 -15.00 -10.64 -6.08
N ALA A 132 -14.49 -11.46 -7.00
CA ALA A 132 -14.75 -11.38 -8.43
C ALA A 132 -16.24 -11.50 -8.78
N GLU A 133 -17.01 -12.16 -7.91
CA GLU A 133 -18.44 -12.41 -8.05
C GLU A 133 -19.29 -11.15 -7.78
N ASP A 134 -18.82 -10.20 -6.96
CA ASP A 134 -19.47 -8.91 -6.71
C ASP A 134 -18.44 -7.80 -6.47
N LEU A 135 -18.11 -7.06 -7.54
CA LEU A 135 -17.08 -6.04 -7.55
C LEU A 135 -17.49 -4.70 -6.90
N ASP A 136 -18.74 -4.56 -6.45
CA ASP A 136 -19.26 -3.30 -5.90
C ASP A 136 -19.48 -3.36 -4.39
N LYS A 137 -19.48 -4.56 -3.80
CA LYS A 137 -19.71 -4.79 -2.37
C LYS A 137 -18.48 -5.39 -1.68
N PRO A 138 -17.62 -4.56 -1.09
CA PRO A 138 -16.43 -5.05 -0.41
C PRO A 138 -16.75 -5.83 0.87
N ASP A 139 -15.90 -6.81 1.17
CA ASP A 139 -15.96 -7.70 2.34
C ASP A 139 -14.78 -7.50 3.31
N GLU A 140 -13.92 -6.50 3.05
CA GLU A 140 -12.80 -6.15 3.92
C GLU A 140 -12.78 -4.66 4.26
N LEU A 141 -12.93 -4.32 5.54
CA LEU A 141 -12.54 -3.02 6.08
C LEU A 141 -11.04 -3.07 6.39
N ARG A 142 -10.28 -2.10 5.88
CA ARG A 142 -8.81 -2.06 6.03
C ARG A 142 -8.40 -0.78 6.72
N ILE A 143 -7.86 -0.88 7.93
CA ILE A 143 -7.25 0.24 8.65
C ILE A 143 -5.76 0.25 8.29
N ASP A 144 -5.29 1.35 7.70
CA ASP A 144 -3.90 1.55 7.32
C ASP A 144 -3.29 2.67 8.18
N LEU A 145 -2.27 2.32 8.96
CA LEU A 145 -1.55 3.22 9.84
C LEU A 145 -0.24 3.62 9.16
N ASP A 146 -0.21 4.79 8.52
CA ASP A 146 0.95 5.31 7.80
C ASP A 146 1.69 6.35 8.67
N PRO A 147 2.90 6.04 9.16
CA PRO A 147 3.67 6.98 9.97
C PRO A 147 4.18 8.15 9.11
N MET A 148 3.85 9.37 9.54
CA MET A 148 4.51 10.57 9.02
C MET A 148 5.98 10.63 9.48
N PRO A 149 6.85 11.41 8.82
CA PRO A 149 8.23 11.59 9.27
C PRO A 149 8.32 11.96 10.76
N GLY A 150 9.22 11.31 11.49
CA GLY A 150 9.43 11.51 12.93
C GLY A 150 8.55 10.65 13.85
N VAL A 151 7.63 9.86 13.30
CA VAL A 151 6.84 8.90 14.08
C VAL A 151 7.65 7.63 14.33
N GLU A 152 7.77 7.25 15.59
CA GLU A 152 8.46 6.04 16.04
C GLU A 152 7.54 4.81 16.04
N TRP A 153 8.12 3.61 15.93
CA TRP A 153 7.36 2.35 15.86
C TRP A 153 6.41 2.15 17.05
N ALA A 154 6.85 2.52 18.26
CA ALA A 154 6.05 2.40 19.48
C ALA A 154 4.74 3.22 19.40
N GLN A 155 4.76 4.39 18.76
CA GLN A 155 3.56 5.20 18.56
C GLN A 155 2.59 4.53 17.59
N ILE A 156 3.08 3.88 16.53
CA ILE A 156 2.25 3.11 15.59
C ILE A 156 1.56 1.96 16.31
N VAL A 157 2.28 1.25 17.18
CA VAL A 157 1.75 0.15 18.00
C VAL A 157 0.65 0.65 18.93
N GLU A 158 0.86 1.79 19.60
CA GLU A 158 -0.16 2.39 20.47
C GLU A 158 -1.44 2.74 19.69
N VAL A 159 -1.30 3.41 18.54
CA VAL A 159 -2.43 3.72 17.65
C VAL A 159 -3.11 2.44 17.14
N ALA A 160 -2.37 1.36 16.89
CA ALA A 160 -2.96 0.08 16.49
C ALA A 160 -3.84 -0.54 17.60
N PHE A 161 -3.45 -0.44 18.87
CA PHE A 161 -4.29 -0.89 19.99
C PHE A 161 -5.52 -0.02 20.18
N VAL A 162 -5.43 1.29 19.98
CA VAL A 162 -6.62 2.17 19.97
C VAL A 162 -7.56 1.79 18.83
N ALA A 163 -7.04 1.60 17.62
CA ALA A 163 -7.84 1.16 16.48
C ALA A 163 -8.52 -0.20 16.73
N ARG A 164 -7.84 -1.14 17.39
CA ARG A 164 -8.44 -2.42 17.84
C ARG A 164 -9.63 -2.20 18.76
N GLN A 165 -9.50 -1.33 19.75
CA GLN A 165 -10.58 -1.04 20.70
C GLN A 165 -11.79 -0.45 19.99
N VAL A 166 -11.57 0.54 19.11
CA VAL A 166 -12.63 1.14 18.28
C VAL A 166 -13.34 0.07 17.46
N LEU A 167 -12.62 -0.81 16.76
CA LEU A 167 -13.23 -1.90 15.99
C LEU A 167 -14.07 -2.82 16.89
N ALA A 168 -13.53 -3.25 18.03
CA ALA A 168 -14.19 -4.18 18.93
C ALA A 168 -15.48 -3.61 19.54
N GLU A 169 -15.47 -2.33 19.95
CA GLU A 169 -16.66 -1.63 20.47
C GLU A 169 -17.79 -1.53 19.42
N HIS A 170 -17.44 -1.59 18.14
CA HIS A 170 -18.38 -1.53 17.03
C HIS A 170 -18.65 -2.92 16.41
N GLY A 171 -18.34 -4.00 17.13
CA GLY A 171 -18.68 -5.36 16.73
C GLY A 171 -17.80 -5.94 15.62
N LEU A 172 -16.60 -5.37 15.39
CA LEU A 172 -15.65 -5.84 14.39
C LEU A 172 -14.42 -6.47 15.05
N VAL A 173 -14.03 -7.65 14.56
CA VAL A 173 -12.77 -8.29 14.95
C VAL A 173 -11.65 -7.77 14.05
N GLY A 174 -10.69 -7.05 14.65
CA GLY A 174 -9.48 -6.60 13.97
C GLY A 174 -8.42 -7.70 13.88
N TRP A 175 -7.80 -7.83 12.72
CA TRP A 175 -6.74 -8.79 12.40
C TRP A 175 -5.47 -8.02 12.03
N PRO A 176 -4.43 -8.03 12.87
CA PRO A 176 -3.28 -7.15 12.70
C PRO A 176 -2.21 -7.77 11.79
N LYS A 177 -1.50 -6.92 11.06
CA LYS A 177 -0.28 -7.30 10.32
C LYS A 177 0.67 -6.12 10.18
N THR A 178 1.97 -6.40 10.13
CA THR A 178 2.92 -5.40 9.65
C THR A 178 2.65 -5.08 8.17
N SER A 179 2.96 -3.86 7.72
CA SER A 179 2.94 -3.58 6.28
C SER A 179 4.12 -4.24 5.54
N GLY A 180 5.21 -4.56 6.24
CA GLY A 180 6.49 -4.96 5.64
C GLY A 180 7.27 -3.78 5.03
N SER A 181 6.85 -2.54 5.30
CA SER A 181 7.55 -1.32 4.87
C SER A 181 7.77 -0.36 6.03
N ARG A 182 6.80 0.49 6.35
CA ARG A 182 6.89 1.47 7.45
C ARG A 182 5.67 1.45 8.37
N GLY A 183 4.49 1.26 7.79
CA GLY A 183 3.21 1.28 8.51
C GLY A 183 2.75 -0.08 9.05
N PHE A 184 1.52 -0.09 9.53
CA PHE A 184 0.84 -1.23 10.14
C PHE A 184 -0.59 -1.31 9.64
N HIS A 185 -1.12 -2.51 9.35
CA HIS A 185 -2.50 -2.65 8.88
C HIS A 185 -3.32 -3.50 9.85
N ILE A 186 -4.61 -3.19 9.98
CA ILE A 186 -5.59 -4.00 10.70
C ILE A 186 -6.75 -4.24 9.75
N TYR A 187 -7.06 -5.51 9.46
CA TYR A 187 -8.20 -5.87 8.62
C TYR A 187 -9.38 -6.28 9.50
N ALA A 188 -10.59 -6.05 9.03
CA ALA A 188 -11.80 -6.66 9.59
C ALA A 188 -12.63 -7.20 8.43
N ARG A 189 -13.08 -8.46 8.54
CA ARG A 189 -14.06 -9.03 7.60
C ARG A 189 -15.42 -8.44 7.89
N VAL A 190 -16.11 -8.05 6.83
CA VAL A 190 -17.45 -7.46 6.90
C VAL A 190 -18.37 -8.13 5.90
N ASP A 191 -19.67 -8.15 6.20
CA ASP A 191 -20.66 -8.64 5.25
C ASP A 191 -20.63 -7.82 3.96
N PRO A 192 -20.52 -8.45 2.76
CA PRO A 192 -20.50 -7.77 1.47
C PRO A 192 -21.91 -7.31 1.05
N THR A 193 -22.51 -6.46 1.87
CA THR A 193 -23.88 -5.94 1.68
C THR A 193 -23.89 -4.44 1.38
N ARG A 194 -22.77 -3.75 1.62
CA ARG A 194 -22.63 -2.30 1.54
C ARG A 194 -21.70 -1.89 0.39
N PRO A 195 -21.94 -0.74 -0.26
CA PRO A 195 -21.05 -0.24 -1.31
C PRO A 195 -19.77 0.38 -0.74
N TYR A 196 -18.75 0.55 -1.59
CA TYR A 196 -17.48 1.24 -1.25
C TYR A 196 -17.62 2.57 -0.50
N LYS A 197 -18.68 3.36 -0.80
CA LYS A 197 -18.92 4.64 -0.11
C LYS A 197 -19.13 4.43 1.38
N ASP A 198 -19.89 3.41 1.75
CA ASP A 198 -20.19 3.09 3.15
C ASP A 198 -18.96 2.48 3.81
N LEU A 199 -18.21 1.60 3.12
CA LEU A 199 -16.93 1.07 3.62
C LEU A 199 -15.93 2.19 3.93
N ARG A 200 -15.73 3.12 2.98
CA ARG A 200 -14.82 4.25 3.16
C ARG A 200 -15.29 5.18 4.29
N LEU A 201 -16.61 5.42 4.42
CA LEU A 201 -17.15 6.22 5.52
C LEU A 201 -16.91 5.54 6.87
N ALA A 202 -17.09 4.21 6.95
CA ALA A 202 -16.79 3.45 8.16
C ALA A 202 -15.29 3.54 8.52
N ALA A 203 -14.39 3.41 7.54
CA ALA A 203 -12.95 3.61 7.75
C ALA A 203 -12.60 5.03 8.21
N GLU A 204 -13.21 6.05 7.62
CA GLU A 204 -13.05 7.46 8.02
C GLU A 204 -13.57 7.69 9.44
N THR A 205 -14.63 6.98 9.83
CA THR A 205 -15.17 7.04 11.19
C THR A 205 -14.21 6.42 12.20
N VAL A 206 -13.63 5.25 11.88
CA VAL A 206 -12.57 4.65 12.72
C VAL A 206 -11.38 5.60 12.83
N ALA A 207 -10.93 6.19 11.72
CA ALA A 207 -9.83 7.15 11.72
C ALA A 207 -10.08 8.36 12.62
N ARG A 208 -11.26 8.97 12.52
CA ARG A 208 -11.65 10.12 13.36
C ARG A 208 -11.80 9.74 14.82
N GLU A 209 -12.35 8.58 15.12
CA GLU A 209 -12.50 8.13 16.50
C GLU A 209 -11.15 7.79 17.14
N VAL A 210 -10.21 7.23 16.38
CA VAL A 210 -8.82 7.04 16.82
C VAL A 210 -8.14 8.39 17.06
N GLU A 211 -8.26 9.35 16.15
CA GLU A 211 -7.76 10.72 16.33
C GLU A 211 -8.39 11.41 17.56
N ASN A 212 -9.68 11.22 17.83
CA ASN A 212 -10.34 11.79 19.02
C ASN A 212 -9.75 11.24 20.33
N ARG A 213 -9.34 9.95 20.35
CA ARG A 213 -8.83 9.28 21.55
C ARG A 213 -7.36 9.56 21.82
N VAL A 214 -6.55 9.70 20.77
CA VAL A 214 -5.10 9.95 20.84
C VAL A 214 -4.69 11.07 19.85
N PRO A 215 -5.20 12.30 20.02
CA PRO A 215 -5.03 13.40 19.07
C PRO A 215 -3.59 13.91 18.94
N GLU A 216 -2.69 13.50 19.83
CA GLU A 216 -1.25 13.74 19.76
C GLU A 216 -0.50 12.67 18.96
N LEU A 217 -1.06 11.46 18.81
CA LEU A 217 -0.43 10.33 18.13
C LEU A 217 -1.01 10.03 16.75
N ALA A 218 -2.30 10.28 16.54
CA ALA A 218 -2.99 9.90 15.32
C ALA A 218 -3.69 11.09 14.67
N THR A 219 -3.83 11.03 13.34
CA THR A 219 -4.62 12.01 12.60
C THR A 219 -5.44 11.40 11.48
N ALA A 220 -6.65 11.93 11.27
CA ALA A 220 -7.50 11.65 10.12
C ALA A 220 -7.51 12.82 9.12
N ARG A 221 -6.57 13.77 9.25
CA ARG A 221 -6.50 14.94 8.36
C ARG A 221 -6.16 14.54 6.93
N TRP A 222 -7.01 15.00 6.02
CA TRP A 222 -6.91 14.66 4.60
C TRP A 222 -5.57 15.08 3.98
N TRP A 223 -5.13 16.30 4.28
CA TRP A 223 -3.99 16.93 3.61
C TRP A 223 -2.69 16.58 4.29
N LYS A 224 -1.72 16.08 3.52
CA LYS A 224 -0.41 15.64 4.05
C LYS A 224 0.28 16.74 4.85
N GLU A 225 0.20 17.98 4.37
CA GLU A 225 0.80 19.14 5.04
C GLU A 225 0.18 19.48 6.41
N GLU A 226 -1.01 18.97 6.73
CA GLU A 226 -1.72 19.24 8.00
C GLU A 226 -1.53 18.12 9.03
N ARG A 227 -0.83 17.03 8.69
CA ARG A 227 -0.73 15.80 9.51
C ARG A 227 0.35 15.85 10.59
N GLY A 228 1.28 16.80 10.51
CA GLY A 228 2.41 16.89 11.45
C GLY A 228 3.20 15.57 11.58
N SER A 229 3.74 15.33 12.77
CA SER A 229 4.47 14.09 13.14
C SER A 229 3.55 13.08 13.82
N GLN A 230 2.43 12.74 13.17
CA GLN A 230 1.42 11.82 13.69
C GLN A 230 1.26 10.59 12.78
N VAL A 231 0.69 9.51 13.30
CA VAL A 231 0.25 8.35 12.52
C VAL A 231 -1.00 8.75 11.74
N PHE A 232 -0.91 8.76 10.41
CA PHE A 232 -2.07 8.97 9.58
C PHE A 232 -2.87 7.68 9.47
N VAL A 233 -4.14 7.72 9.89
CA VAL A 233 -5.07 6.61 9.69
C VAL A 233 -5.70 6.73 8.30
N ASP A 234 -5.10 6.09 7.30
CA ASP A 234 -5.45 6.27 5.88
C ASP A 234 -6.75 5.54 5.49
N PHE A 235 -7.87 6.19 5.78
CA PHE A 235 -9.19 5.71 5.40
C PHE A 235 -9.41 5.65 3.88
N ASN A 236 -8.61 6.35 3.06
CA ASN A 236 -8.81 6.33 1.60
C ASN A 236 -8.40 5.02 0.96
N GLN A 237 -7.66 4.15 1.65
CA GLN A 237 -7.37 2.81 1.17
C GLN A 237 -8.63 1.95 0.97
N ASN A 238 -9.76 2.35 1.56
CA ASN A 238 -11.07 1.72 1.39
C ASN A 238 -11.89 2.33 0.24
N ALA A 239 -11.33 3.25 -0.53
CA ALA A 239 -11.97 3.75 -1.75
C ALA A 239 -11.85 2.72 -2.90
N LYS A 240 -12.78 2.77 -3.86
CA LYS A 240 -12.71 1.94 -5.07
C LYS A 240 -11.40 2.22 -5.83
N ASP A 241 -10.81 1.18 -6.43
CA ASP A 241 -9.52 1.21 -7.15
C ASP A 241 -8.29 1.48 -6.24
N ARG A 242 -8.42 1.26 -4.93
CA ARG A 242 -7.29 1.23 -4.00
C ARG A 242 -7.02 -0.20 -3.57
N THR A 243 -5.74 -0.56 -3.62
CA THR A 243 -5.25 -1.88 -3.26
C THR A 243 -4.15 -1.74 -2.22
N ILE A 244 -4.12 -2.68 -1.28
CA ILE A 244 -3.14 -2.74 -0.20
C ILE A 244 -2.40 -4.07 -0.33
N ALA A 245 -1.10 -4.07 -0.04
CA ALA A 245 -0.32 -5.31 0.04
C ALA A 245 -1.01 -6.30 1.02
N SER A 246 -1.33 -7.49 0.51
CA SER A 246 -2.03 -8.54 1.24
C SER A 246 -1.16 -9.15 2.34
N ALA A 247 -1.79 -9.88 3.25
CA ALA A 247 -1.11 -10.79 4.18
C ALA A 247 -0.12 -11.70 3.44
N TRP A 248 1.02 -11.95 4.08
CA TRP A 248 2.13 -12.77 3.57
C TRP A 248 2.84 -12.21 2.32
N SER A 249 2.48 -11.01 1.86
CA SER A 249 3.15 -10.38 0.71
C SER A 249 4.57 -9.98 1.05
N VAL A 250 5.54 -10.47 0.30
CA VAL A 250 6.90 -9.94 0.30
C VAL A 250 6.85 -8.51 -0.25
N ARG A 251 7.66 -7.62 0.32
CA ARG A 251 7.77 -6.22 -0.09
C ARG A 251 9.09 -6.03 -0.83
N ALA A 252 9.07 -5.18 -1.85
CA ALA A 252 10.25 -4.82 -2.64
C ALA A 252 11.13 -3.82 -1.88
N VAL A 253 11.73 -4.30 -0.79
CA VAL A 253 12.74 -3.63 0.02
C VAL A 253 13.97 -4.55 0.12
N ALA A 254 15.16 -4.00 0.36
CA ALA A 254 16.43 -4.72 0.23
C ALA A 254 16.50 -6.04 1.02
N ASP A 255 15.88 -6.07 2.21
CA ASP A 255 15.85 -7.19 3.14
C ASP A 255 14.69 -8.17 2.90
N ALA A 256 13.90 -7.99 1.83
CA ALA A 256 12.75 -8.83 1.49
C ALA A 256 11.74 -9.01 2.64
N ARG A 257 11.46 -7.93 3.39
CA ARG A 257 10.44 -7.95 4.46
C ARG A 257 9.07 -8.34 3.96
N VAL A 258 8.29 -8.95 4.85
CA VAL A 258 6.96 -9.46 4.57
C VAL A 258 5.91 -8.62 5.30
N SER A 259 4.76 -8.42 4.66
CA SER A 259 3.55 -7.95 5.33
C SER A 259 2.96 -9.10 6.14
N THR A 260 3.42 -9.27 7.37
CA THR A 260 3.22 -10.51 8.14
C THR A 260 2.02 -10.39 9.08
N PRO A 261 1.02 -11.28 8.96
CA PRO A 261 -0.02 -11.47 9.97
C PRO A 261 0.54 -11.73 11.36
N LEU A 262 -0.08 -11.13 12.37
CA LEU A 262 0.28 -11.28 13.77
C LEU A 262 -0.93 -11.69 14.60
N ARG A 263 -0.67 -12.34 15.72
CA ARG A 263 -1.62 -12.39 16.84
C ARG A 263 -1.50 -11.09 17.64
N TRP A 264 -2.57 -10.69 18.31
CA TRP A 264 -2.60 -9.41 19.03
C TRP A 264 -1.61 -9.32 20.21
N ASP A 265 -1.30 -10.45 20.84
CA ASP A 265 -0.30 -10.56 21.92
C ASP A 265 1.16 -10.38 21.43
N GLU A 266 1.38 -10.53 20.12
CA GLU A 266 2.69 -10.33 19.50
C GLU A 266 2.95 -8.87 19.11
N VAL A 267 1.90 -8.08 18.91
CA VAL A 267 1.99 -6.73 18.31
C VAL A 267 2.92 -5.81 19.11
N ALA A 268 2.87 -5.85 20.44
CA ALA A 268 3.68 -4.99 21.30
C ALA A 268 5.19 -5.29 21.23
N HIS A 269 5.56 -6.50 20.82
CA HIS A 269 6.95 -6.97 20.80
C HIS A 269 7.47 -7.21 19.38
N CYS A 270 6.63 -6.99 18.37
CA CYS A 270 6.96 -7.20 16.98
C CYS A 270 8.02 -6.20 16.50
N ARG A 271 9.03 -6.72 15.79
CA ARG A 271 10.05 -5.96 15.08
C ARG A 271 9.94 -6.24 13.60
N MET A 272 9.54 -5.24 12.82
CA MET A 272 9.25 -5.43 11.40
C MET A 272 10.49 -5.87 10.60
N GLU A 273 11.66 -5.37 10.99
CA GLU A 273 12.97 -5.72 10.45
C GLU A 273 13.34 -7.20 10.60
N GLU A 274 12.76 -7.89 11.58
CA GLU A 274 12.99 -9.32 11.80
C GLU A 274 12.04 -10.21 10.98
N LEU A 275 11.04 -9.64 10.31
CA LEU A 275 10.02 -10.35 9.55
C LEU A 275 10.34 -10.34 8.05
N THR A 276 11.40 -11.05 7.69
CA THR A 276 11.88 -11.23 6.31
C THR A 276 11.36 -12.50 5.68
N LEU A 277 11.45 -12.62 4.35
CA LEU A 277 11.09 -13.84 3.62
C LEU A 277 11.67 -15.11 4.28
N ALA A 278 12.96 -15.08 4.66
CA ALA A 278 13.62 -16.21 5.31
C ALA A 278 13.05 -16.54 6.69
N THR A 279 12.92 -15.54 7.58
CA THR A 279 12.46 -15.80 8.96
C THR A 279 10.97 -16.15 9.00
N VAL A 280 10.18 -15.53 8.12
CA VAL A 280 8.73 -15.72 8.04
C VAL A 280 8.37 -17.10 7.48
N THR A 281 9.13 -17.65 6.53
CA THR A 281 8.91 -19.03 6.04
C THR A 281 8.96 -20.04 7.19
N ARG A 282 10.00 -19.94 8.03
CA ARG A 282 10.16 -20.79 9.21
C ARG A 282 9.03 -20.57 10.21
N ARG A 283 8.73 -19.30 10.51
CA ARG A 283 7.64 -18.92 11.43
C ARG A 283 6.30 -19.51 11.01
N TYR A 284 5.94 -19.42 9.74
CA TYR A 284 4.69 -19.99 9.22
C TYR A 284 4.63 -21.51 9.41
N THR A 285 5.74 -22.20 9.12
CA THR A 285 5.84 -23.65 9.29
C THR A 285 5.69 -24.08 10.75
N GLU A 286 6.25 -23.31 11.69
CA GLU A 286 6.25 -23.63 13.11
C GLU A 286 4.95 -23.22 13.83
N GLN A 287 4.32 -22.12 13.41
CA GLN A 287 3.27 -21.44 14.16
C GLN A 287 1.92 -21.39 13.44
N GLY A 288 1.88 -21.75 12.16
CA GLY A 288 0.70 -21.63 11.31
C GLY A 288 0.35 -20.19 10.96
N ASP A 289 -0.90 -19.97 10.56
CA ASP A 289 -1.43 -18.68 10.15
C ASP A 289 -2.17 -17.98 11.31
N PRO A 290 -1.67 -16.84 11.83
CA PRO A 290 -2.39 -16.05 12.83
C PRO A 290 -3.77 -15.58 12.39
N TRP A 291 -4.06 -15.56 11.09
CA TRP A 291 -5.33 -15.13 10.50
C TRP A 291 -6.23 -16.30 10.06
N GLU A 292 -5.96 -17.53 10.49
CA GLU A 292 -6.75 -18.72 10.09
C GLU A 292 -8.27 -18.51 10.22
N GLY A 293 -8.71 -17.92 11.34
CA GLY A 293 -10.13 -17.65 11.64
C GLY A 293 -10.71 -16.35 11.07
N ILE A 294 -9.99 -15.61 10.20
CA ILE A 294 -10.41 -14.28 9.75
C ILE A 294 -11.81 -14.26 9.15
N GLY A 295 -12.19 -15.31 8.42
CA GLY A 295 -13.49 -15.42 7.75
C GLY A 295 -14.64 -15.99 8.58
N GLU A 296 -14.40 -16.39 9.84
CA GLU A 296 -15.41 -17.13 10.63
C GLU A 296 -16.53 -16.24 11.17
N GLN A 297 -16.22 -14.99 11.51
CA GLN A 297 -17.17 -14.04 12.11
C GLN A 297 -17.08 -12.67 11.43
N PRO A 298 -17.56 -12.53 10.19
CA PRO A 298 -17.72 -11.22 9.57
C PRO A 298 -18.65 -10.35 10.42
N GLY A 299 -18.28 -9.08 10.60
CA GLY A 299 -19.16 -8.10 11.26
C GLY A 299 -19.94 -7.26 10.26
N THR A 300 -20.67 -6.26 10.76
CA THR A 300 -21.41 -5.31 9.92
C THR A 300 -20.82 -3.90 10.06
N LEU A 301 -21.06 -3.04 9.07
CA LEU A 301 -20.64 -1.64 9.11
C LEU A 301 -21.63 -0.75 9.90
N ASP A 302 -22.76 -1.29 10.36
CA ASP A 302 -23.90 -0.51 10.81
C ASP A 302 -23.58 0.36 12.03
N ALA A 303 -22.84 -0.18 13.00
CA ALA A 303 -22.43 0.56 14.20
C ALA A 303 -21.50 1.74 13.86
N LEU A 304 -20.50 1.51 13.00
CA LEU A 304 -19.60 2.59 12.53
C LEU A 304 -20.37 3.63 11.71
N LEU A 305 -21.33 3.22 10.88
CA LEU A 305 -22.16 4.16 10.12
C LEU A 305 -23.13 4.95 11.01
N ALA A 306 -23.55 4.40 12.16
CA ALA A 306 -24.29 5.14 13.18
C ALA A 306 -23.40 6.20 13.85
N LEU A 307 -22.20 5.81 14.30
CA LEU A 307 -21.22 6.75 14.85
C LEU A 307 -20.86 7.86 13.84
N ALA A 308 -20.75 7.53 12.55
CA ALA A 308 -20.51 8.51 11.50
C ALA A 308 -21.58 9.62 11.45
N LYS A 309 -22.84 9.28 11.74
CA LYS A 309 -23.95 10.25 11.80
C LYS A 309 -23.83 11.14 13.04
N GLU A 310 -23.41 10.58 14.17
CA GLU A 310 -23.22 11.30 15.43
C GLU A 310 -22.05 12.29 15.35
N LEU A 311 -20.91 11.85 14.77
CA LEU A 311 -19.73 12.69 14.55
C LEU A 311 -19.96 13.78 13.48
N GLY A 312 -21.06 13.71 12.73
CA GLY A 312 -21.35 14.62 11.62
C GLY A 312 -20.35 14.50 10.45
N PRO A 313 -20.50 15.33 9.41
CA PRO A 313 -19.57 15.32 8.29
C PRO A 313 -18.17 15.75 8.74
N ALA A 314 -17.12 15.12 8.21
CA ALA A 314 -15.77 15.64 8.36
C ALA A 314 -15.70 17.09 7.84
N GLU A 315 -14.88 17.92 8.49
CA GLU A 315 -14.63 19.27 8.04
C GLU A 315 -14.07 19.22 6.62
N LYS A 316 -14.89 19.67 5.66
CA LYS A 316 -14.44 19.82 4.27
C LYS A 316 -13.77 21.17 4.15
N PRO A 317 -12.61 21.28 3.49
CA PRO A 317 -12.09 22.58 3.11
C PRO A 317 -13.15 23.32 2.27
N PRO A 318 -13.26 24.65 2.41
CA PRO A 318 -14.29 25.42 1.73
C PRO A 318 -14.27 25.15 0.22
N LYS A 319 -15.45 24.84 -0.35
CA LYS A 319 -15.63 24.71 -1.79
C LYS A 319 -15.56 26.09 -2.44
N GLY A 320 -14.34 26.58 -2.67
CA GLY A 320 -14.11 27.75 -3.51
C GLY A 320 -14.31 27.39 -4.99
N VAL A 321 -14.68 28.39 -5.80
CA VAL A 321 -14.64 28.29 -7.27
C VAL A 321 -13.18 28.38 -7.69
N GLY A 322 -12.49 27.25 -7.79
CA GLY A 322 -11.06 27.19 -8.16
C GLY A 322 -10.30 26.01 -7.53
N ARG A 323 -9.01 25.87 -7.83
CA ARG A 323 -8.13 24.96 -7.07
C ARG A 323 -8.03 25.48 -5.63
N ARG A 324 -8.26 24.62 -4.63
CA ARG A 324 -8.06 24.94 -3.21
C ARG A 324 -6.65 25.51 -3.01
N GLN A 325 -6.55 26.67 -2.36
CA GLN A 325 -5.29 27.15 -1.80
C GLN A 325 -5.04 26.41 -0.48
N SER A 326 -3.86 25.81 -0.33
CA SER A 326 -3.48 25.17 0.95
C SER A 326 -3.55 26.22 2.06
N THR A 327 -4.00 25.82 3.24
CA THR A 327 -3.93 26.66 4.46
C THR A 327 -2.51 26.76 4.99
N MET A 328 -1.61 25.89 4.52
CA MET A 328 -0.20 25.87 4.86
C MET A 328 0.60 26.70 3.83
N PRO A 329 1.71 27.34 4.23
CA PRO A 329 2.57 28.12 3.34
C PRO A 329 3.42 27.19 2.45
N LEU A 330 2.76 26.57 1.47
CA LEU A 330 3.32 25.51 0.65
C LEU A 330 3.85 26.02 -0.70
N ILE A 331 5.06 25.62 -1.05
CA ILE A 331 5.65 25.83 -2.39
C ILE A 331 5.93 24.49 -3.07
N GLU A 332 5.85 24.44 -4.39
CA GLU A 332 6.29 23.30 -5.22
C GLU A 332 7.64 23.64 -5.85
N ILE A 333 8.63 22.77 -5.74
CA ILE A 333 10.00 23.10 -6.20
C ILE A 333 10.45 22.28 -7.40
N ALA A 334 9.89 21.08 -7.60
CA ALA A 334 10.27 20.20 -8.70
C ALA A 334 9.18 19.16 -9.01
N LYS A 335 9.11 18.75 -10.28
CA LYS A 335 8.47 17.54 -10.77
C LYS A 335 9.48 16.74 -11.59
N THR A 336 9.60 15.46 -11.31
CA THR A 336 10.62 14.59 -11.90
C THR A 336 10.05 13.25 -12.29
N LYS A 337 10.79 12.52 -13.13
CA LYS A 337 10.37 11.19 -13.54
C LYS A 337 10.66 10.15 -12.46
N THR A 338 11.76 10.31 -11.72
CA THR A 338 12.21 9.35 -10.70
C THR A 338 12.38 10.01 -9.34
N LYS A 339 12.31 9.21 -8.28
CA LYS A 339 12.51 9.68 -6.91
C LYS A 339 13.94 10.21 -6.67
N PRO A 340 15.01 9.52 -7.11
CA PRO A 340 16.38 10.02 -6.93
C PRO A 340 16.57 11.42 -7.54
N GLU A 341 16.07 11.63 -8.76
CA GLU A 341 16.10 12.95 -9.41
C GLU A 341 15.34 14.00 -8.58
N ALA A 342 14.19 13.64 -8.00
CA ALA A 342 13.43 14.53 -7.12
C ALA A 342 14.25 14.96 -5.89
N LEU A 343 14.99 14.02 -5.30
CA LEU A 343 15.83 14.27 -4.12
C LEU A 343 17.07 15.10 -4.47
N GLU A 344 17.65 14.94 -5.66
CA GLU A 344 18.74 15.80 -6.14
C GLU A 344 18.28 17.26 -6.25
N TRP A 345 17.09 17.50 -6.83
CA TRP A 345 16.53 18.85 -6.91
C TRP A 345 16.15 19.45 -5.56
N LEU A 346 15.76 18.62 -4.58
CA LEU A 346 15.58 19.06 -3.20
C LEU A 346 16.89 19.59 -2.61
N GLU A 347 18.02 18.89 -2.82
CA GLU A 347 19.32 19.34 -2.32
C GLU A 347 19.80 20.61 -3.02
N VAL A 348 19.53 20.76 -4.33
CA VAL A 348 19.78 22.03 -5.05
C VAL A 348 18.97 23.18 -4.45
N TRP A 349 17.69 22.95 -4.14
CA TRP A 349 16.84 23.98 -3.51
C TRP A 349 17.34 24.34 -2.10
N LYS A 350 17.73 23.35 -1.30
CA LYS A 350 18.31 23.59 0.04
C LYS A 350 19.61 24.39 -0.04
N ALA A 351 20.47 24.11 -1.01
CA ALA A 351 21.70 24.87 -1.24
C ALA A 351 21.42 26.32 -1.67
N LYS A 352 20.32 26.57 -2.39
CA LYS A 352 19.87 27.93 -2.75
C LYS A 352 19.31 28.68 -1.54
N TYR A 353 18.64 27.99 -0.61
CA TYR A 353 18.00 28.58 0.58
C TYR A 353 18.50 27.96 1.89
N PRO A 354 19.79 28.09 2.25
CA PRO A 354 20.38 27.39 3.39
C PRO A 354 19.74 27.78 4.73
N ASP A 355 19.45 29.06 4.93
CA ASP A 355 18.84 29.57 6.17
C ASP A 355 17.38 29.10 6.35
N VAL A 356 16.67 28.88 5.24
CA VAL A 356 15.31 28.35 5.24
C VAL A 356 15.36 26.85 5.47
N ALA A 357 16.24 26.14 4.76
CA ALA A 357 16.42 24.70 4.88
C ALA A 357 16.80 24.27 6.30
N ALA A 358 17.61 25.06 7.01
CA ALA A 358 17.99 24.81 8.40
C ALA A 358 16.81 24.87 9.39
N LYS A 359 15.69 25.47 9.01
CA LYS A 359 14.47 25.59 9.83
C LYS A 359 13.41 24.55 9.49
N LEU A 360 13.62 23.75 8.45
CA LEU A 360 12.66 22.73 8.03
C LEU A 360 12.78 21.50 8.95
N GLU A 361 11.63 20.99 9.34
CA GLU A 361 11.51 19.66 9.94
C GLU A 361 11.32 18.60 8.84
N PRO A 362 11.59 17.30 9.11
CA PRO A 362 11.38 16.25 8.13
C PRO A 362 9.96 16.20 7.54
N VAL A 363 8.95 16.59 8.33
CA VAL A 363 7.54 16.64 7.89
C VAL A 363 7.25 17.76 6.88
N ASP A 364 8.10 18.78 6.81
CA ASP A 364 7.93 19.91 5.90
C ASP A 364 8.31 19.57 4.46
N VAL A 365 9.12 18.52 4.28
CA VAL A 365 9.60 18.07 2.97
C VAL A 365 8.66 17.00 2.44
N LEU A 366 7.77 17.39 1.54
CA LEU A 366 6.78 16.50 0.95
C LEU A 366 7.30 15.93 -0.38
N VAL A 367 7.78 14.67 -0.33
CA VAL A 367 8.14 13.88 -1.52
C VAL A 367 6.93 13.05 -1.95
N ASP A 368 6.18 13.55 -2.94
CA ASP A 368 4.96 12.90 -3.39
C ASP A 368 5.21 12.00 -4.61
N GLY A 369 5.04 10.69 -4.44
CA GLY A 369 4.91 9.75 -5.56
C GLY A 369 3.50 9.81 -6.15
N MET A 370 3.41 10.17 -7.42
CA MET A 370 2.16 10.36 -8.15
C MET A 370 2.02 9.29 -9.23
N ARG A 371 0.82 8.70 -9.35
CA ARG A 371 0.54 7.68 -10.38
C ARG A 371 0.37 8.37 -11.73
N GLY A 372 1.28 8.09 -12.66
CA GLY A 372 1.12 8.42 -14.08
C GLY A 372 0.29 7.36 -14.81
N ARG A 373 0.40 7.30 -16.15
CA ARG A 373 -0.33 6.33 -16.97
C ARG A 373 0.04 4.87 -16.64
N SER A 374 1.33 4.61 -16.50
CA SER A 374 1.89 3.27 -16.29
C SER A 374 3.13 3.23 -15.39
N SER A 375 3.62 4.39 -14.95
CA SER A 375 4.76 4.55 -14.06
C SER A 375 4.45 5.61 -13.00
N LEU A 376 5.28 5.66 -11.96
CA LEU A 376 5.28 6.78 -11.04
C LEU A 376 5.98 8.00 -11.68
N TRP A 377 5.67 9.17 -11.13
CA TRP A 377 6.43 10.41 -11.25
C TRP A 377 6.41 11.08 -9.88
N TYR A 378 7.32 12.01 -9.63
CA TYR A 378 7.49 12.57 -8.29
C TYR A 378 7.39 14.08 -8.34
N ARG A 379 6.87 14.68 -7.26
CA ARG A 379 6.99 16.11 -7.01
C ARG A 379 7.51 16.37 -5.62
N ILE A 380 8.20 17.48 -5.46
CA ILE A 380 8.66 17.97 -4.17
C ILE A 380 7.89 19.24 -3.83
N ARG A 381 7.25 19.25 -2.66
CA ARG A 381 6.65 20.45 -2.08
C ARG A 381 7.29 20.72 -0.73
N ILE A 382 7.48 21.99 -0.39
CA ILE A 382 8.04 22.43 0.89
C ILE A 382 6.97 23.18 1.65
N ASN A 383 6.66 22.72 2.86
CA ASN A 383 5.80 23.41 3.80
C ASN A 383 6.64 24.37 4.66
N LEU A 384 6.47 25.67 4.47
CA LEU A 384 7.26 26.68 5.17
C LEU A 384 6.66 27.05 6.54
N GLN A 385 5.90 26.14 7.17
CA GLN A 385 5.21 26.40 8.43
C GLN A 385 6.16 26.78 9.57
N HIS A 386 7.34 26.13 9.61
CA HIS A 386 8.38 26.39 10.61
C HIS A 386 9.33 27.55 10.22
N VAL A 387 9.10 28.18 9.06
CA VAL A 387 9.87 29.32 8.58
C VAL A 387 9.10 30.61 8.92
N PRO A 388 9.73 31.61 9.57
CA PRO A 388 9.11 32.90 9.84
C PRO A 388 8.60 33.54 8.55
N GLU A 389 7.42 34.15 8.58
CA GLU A 389 6.73 34.66 7.37
C GLU A 389 7.60 35.61 6.53
N ALA A 390 8.38 36.48 7.19
CA ALA A 390 9.28 37.42 6.53
C ALA A 390 10.47 36.76 5.80
N GLU A 391 10.78 35.50 6.12
CA GLU A 391 11.90 34.74 5.54
C GLU A 391 11.44 33.69 4.51
N ARG A 392 10.12 33.56 4.30
CA ARG A 392 9.57 32.54 3.40
C ARG A 392 9.91 32.89 1.94
N PRO A 393 10.58 32.00 1.19
CA PRO A 393 10.76 32.20 -0.23
C PRO A 393 9.39 32.14 -0.94
N PRO A 394 9.16 32.96 -1.98
CA PRO A 394 7.94 32.86 -2.77
C PRO A 394 7.94 31.57 -3.61
N GLN A 395 6.79 31.24 -4.18
CA GLN A 395 6.72 30.24 -5.25
C GLN A 395 7.53 30.74 -6.47
N GLU A 396 8.58 30.01 -6.83
CA GLU A 396 9.40 30.27 -8.03
C GLU A 396 9.01 29.33 -9.19
N GLU A 397 9.66 29.47 -10.33
CA GLU A 397 9.62 28.44 -11.37
C GLU A 397 10.20 27.12 -10.85
N LEU A 398 9.65 26.00 -11.32
CA LEU A 398 10.11 24.68 -10.90
C LEU A 398 11.52 24.43 -11.41
N LEU A 399 12.40 23.94 -10.52
CA LEU A 399 13.77 23.56 -10.87
C LEU A 399 13.81 22.42 -11.91
N ALA A 400 12.77 21.58 -11.91
CA ALA A 400 12.45 20.64 -12.96
C ALA A 400 10.93 20.53 -13.13
N ASP A 401 10.43 20.48 -14.37
CA ASP A 401 8.98 20.39 -14.66
C ASP A 401 8.68 19.20 -15.58
N TYR A 402 8.91 18.00 -15.07
CA TYR A 402 8.50 16.78 -15.77
C TYR A 402 6.98 16.72 -15.93
N ASN A 403 6.52 16.59 -17.19
CA ASN A 403 5.11 16.38 -17.52
C ASN A 403 4.86 14.91 -17.91
N PRO A 404 4.20 14.10 -17.05
CA PRO A 404 3.90 12.69 -17.35
C PRO A 404 2.85 12.50 -18.47
N TRP A 405 2.24 13.59 -18.94
CA TRP A 405 1.20 13.61 -19.98
C TRP A 405 1.65 14.31 -21.27
N ALA A 406 2.94 14.66 -21.39
CA ALA A 406 3.47 15.29 -22.59
C ALA A 406 3.17 14.43 -23.84
N GLY A 407 2.62 15.06 -24.89
CA GLY A 407 2.25 14.39 -26.14
C GLY A 407 0.86 13.73 -26.17
N MET A 408 0.01 13.92 -25.14
CA MET A 408 -1.41 13.56 -25.22
C MET A 408 -2.23 14.65 -25.90
N THR A 409 -2.98 14.27 -26.94
CA THR A 409 -4.20 14.98 -27.34
C THR A 409 -5.35 14.47 -26.50
N TRP A 410 -5.95 15.34 -25.70
CA TRP A 410 -7.22 15.04 -25.05
C TRP A 410 -8.31 15.26 -26.10
N ASN A 411 -8.97 14.20 -26.56
CA ASN A 411 -10.23 14.39 -27.27
C ASN A 411 -11.23 14.97 -26.27
N GLN A 412 -11.46 16.28 -26.38
CA GLN A 412 -12.56 16.97 -25.69
C GLN A 412 -13.87 16.61 -26.39
N GLU A 413 -14.32 15.36 -26.27
CA GLU A 413 -15.71 14.98 -26.59
C GLU A 413 -16.18 13.92 -25.61
N ASN A 414 -16.77 14.39 -24.50
CA ASN A 414 -18.10 14.05 -23.96
C ASN A 414 -18.23 14.51 -22.51
#